data_AF-A0A2I0IPR1-F1
#
_entry.id   AF-A0A2I0IPR1-F1
#
_cell.length_a   1.000
_cell.length_b   1.000
_cell.length_c   1.000
_cell.angle_alpha   90.00
_cell.angle_beta   90.00
_cell.angle_gamma   90.00
#
_symmetry.space_group_name_H-M   'P 1'
#
loop_
_entity.id
_entity.type
_entity.pdbx_description
1 polymer ?
#
loop_
_entity_poly.entity_id
_entity_poly.type
_entity_poly.pdbx_seq_one_letter_code
_entity_poly.pdbx_strand_id
1 'polypeptide(L)'
;MVNSPVVNMYPLSSYTFGTKEPKMEKDTSVADRLARMKVNYMKEGMRTSVEGILLIGECVAIWWRPNFETVMYPYCPPHITKPKECKKLFIVHLSERDYFAVPKNLKLLAVPLFELYDNVHRYGPVISTIPQQLSRFQFNMMTT
;
A
#
# COMPACT_ATOMS: atom_id res chain seq x y z
N MET A 1 3.61 -12.60 27.45
CA MET A 1 4.06 -11.35 26.78
C MET A 1 3.92 -11.59 25.29
N VAL A 2 3.20 -10.73 24.57
CA VAL A 2 3.10 -10.85 23.11
C VAL A 2 4.44 -10.38 22.54
N ASN A 3 5.13 -11.22 21.78
CA ASN A 3 6.36 -10.83 21.10
C ASN A 3 5.99 -9.97 19.89
N SER A 4 6.16 -8.65 19.98
CA SER A 4 5.90 -7.73 18.88
C SER A 4 7.02 -7.83 17.84
N PRO A 5 6.70 -7.97 16.54
CA PRO A 5 7.72 -7.96 15.50
C PRO A 5 8.47 -6.62 15.50
N VAL A 6 9.79 -6.69 15.40
CA VAL A 6 10.68 -5.51 15.42
C VAL A 6 10.91 -5.02 14.00
N VAL A 7 10.82 -3.69 13.83
CA VAL A 7 11.10 -3.01 12.56
C VAL A 7 12.18 -1.97 12.80
N ASN A 8 13.34 -2.17 12.19
CA ASN A 8 14.40 -1.17 12.22
C ASN A 8 14.04 0.00 11.31
N MET A 9 14.17 1.21 11.83
CA MET A 9 13.95 2.46 11.11
C MET A 9 15.25 3.26 11.06
N TYR A 10 15.54 3.83 9.90
CA TYR A 10 16.73 4.65 9.69
C TYR A 10 16.33 6.10 9.37
N PRO A 11 17.21 7.08 9.64
CA PRO A 11 16.93 8.49 9.34
C PRO A 11 16.62 8.70 7.85
N LEU A 12 15.71 9.61 7.54
CA LEU A 12 15.38 9.95 6.16
C LEU A 12 16.61 10.41 5.35
N SER A 13 17.58 11.06 6.03
CA SER A 13 18.85 11.50 5.46
C SER A 13 19.75 10.36 4.97
N SER A 14 19.50 9.11 5.38
CA SER A 14 20.25 7.94 4.91
C SER A 14 19.81 7.46 3.51
N TYR A 15 18.69 7.97 3.00
CA TYR A 15 18.14 7.62 1.70
C TYR A 15 18.43 8.69 0.66
N THR A 16 18.74 8.25 -0.55
CA THR A 16 19.02 9.14 -1.69
C THR A 16 17.94 8.99 -2.75
N PHE A 17 17.62 10.11 -3.40
CA PHE A 17 16.52 10.18 -4.36
C PHE A 17 17.02 10.73 -5.68
N GLY A 18 16.85 9.96 -6.75
CA GLY A 18 17.10 10.42 -8.12
C GLY A 18 15.82 10.47 -8.94
N THR A 19 15.95 10.98 -10.17
CA THR A 19 14.82 11.01 -11.11
C THR A 19 14.99 9.96 -12.20
N LYS A 20 13.88 9.42 -12.68
CA LYS A 20 13.82 8.57 -13.88
C LYS A 20 12.68 8.98 -14.80
N GLU A 21 12.58 8.34 -15.95
CA GLU A 21 11.56 8.68 -16.93
C GLU A 21 10.13 8.59 -16.38
N PRO A 22 9.22 9.46 -16.86
CA PRO A 22 7.83 9.48 -16.42
C PRO A 22 7.18 8.11 -16.56
N LYS A 23 6.42 7.71 -15.53
CA LYS A 23 5.63 6.49 -15.59
C LYS A 23 4.22 6.86 -16.03
N MET A 24 3.84 6.46 -17.24
CA MET A 24 2.48 6.66 -17.75
C MET A 24 1.49 5.78 -16.97
N GLU A 25 0.34 6.35 -16.63
CA GLU A 25 -0.76 5.59 -16.05
C GLU A 25 -1.38 4.66 -17.11
N LYS A 26 -1.86 3.50 -16.66
CA LYS A 26 -2.49 2.51 -17.55
C LYS A 26 -3.89 2.91 -17.99
N ASP A 27 -4.59 3.67 -17.15
CA ASP A 27 -5.98 4.04 -17.35
C ASP A 27 -6.08 5.56 -17.30
N THR A 28 -6.79 6.16 -18.26
CA THR A 28 -7.00 7.61 -18.34
C THR A 28 -8.09 8.12 -17.40
N SER A 29 -8.96 7.22 -16.92
CA SER A 29 -10.04 7.55 -16.01
C SER A 29 -10.39 6.38 -15.08
N VAL A 30 -11.17 6.68 -14.04
CA VAL A 30 -11.75 5.65 -13.16
C VAL A 30 -12.66 4.70 -13.94
N ALA A 31 -13.40 5.21 -14.92
CA ALA A 31 -14.28 4.40 -15.77
C ALA A 31 -13.49 3.38 -16.59
N ASP A 32 -12.39 3.81 -17.22
CA ASP A 32 -11.51 2.94 -18.01
C ASP A 32 -10.91 1.84 -17.14
N ARG A 33 -10.47 2.20 -15.93
CA ARG A 33 -9.94 1.25 -14.95
C ARG A 33 -10.96 0.19 -14.56
N LEU A 34 -12.21 0.58 -14.31
CA LEU A 34 -13.29 -0.35 -13.94
C LEU A 34 -13.70 -1.22 -15.13
N ALA A 35 -13.73 -0.67 -16.34
CA ALA A 35 -13.99 -1.42 -17.57
C ALA A 35 -12.91 -2.48 -17.81
N ARG A 36 -11.63 -2.10 -17.74
CA ARG A 36 -10.50 -3.04 -17.83
C ARG A 36 -10.55 -4.09 -16.73
N MET A 37 -10.91 -3.69 -15.51
CA MET A 37 -11.06 -4.62 -14.40
C MET A 37 -12.14 -5.67 -14.68
N LYS A 38 -13.28 -5.27 -15.26
CA LYS A 38 -14.36 -6.19 -15.65
C LYS A 38 -13.91 -7.17 -16.72
N VAL A 39 -13.23 -6.69 -17.76
CA VAL A 39 -12.70 -7.54 -18.84
C VAL A 39 -11.70 -8.57 -18.29
N ASN A 40 -10.72 -8.13 -17.50
CA ASN A 40 -9.73 -9.03 -16.91
C ASN A 40 -10.38 -10.06 -15.99
N TYR A 41 -11.38 -9.64 -15.20
CA TYR A 41 -12.08 -10.55 -14.29
C TYR A 41 -12.79 -11.69 -15.02
N MET A 42 -13.42 -11.41 -16.17
CA MET A 42 -14.09 -12.44 -16.96
C MET A 42 -13.12 -13.46 -17.56
N LYS A 43 -11.86 -13.05 -17.79
CA LYS A 43 -10.82 -13.90 -18.37
C LYS A 43 -10.03 -14.69 -17.32
N GLU A 44 -9.67 -14.05 -16.22
CA GLU A 44 -8.65 -14.55 -15.26
C GLU A 44 -9.19 -14.67 -13.83
N GLY A 45 -10.42 -14.21 -13.55
CA GLY A 45 -11.01 -14.23 -12.23
C GLY A 45 -10.54 -13.08 -11.32
N MET A 46 -10.49 -13.33 -10.02
CA MET A 46 -10.20 -12.29 -9.02
C MET A 46 -8.80 -11.70 -9.19
N ARG A 47 -8.71 -10.37 -9.23
CA ARG A 47 -7.43 -9.67 -9.21
C ARG A 47 -6.76 -9.79 -7.84
N THR A 48 -5.50 -10.19 -7.81
CA THR A 48 -4.65 -10.05 -6.63
C THR A 48 -3.74 -8.83 -6.80
N SER A 49 -3.75 -7.90 -5.85
CA SER A 49 -2.84 -6.77 -5.82
C SER A 49 -2.03 -6.76 -4.53
N VAL A 50 -0.75 -6.40 -4.65
CA VAL A 50 0.18 -6.27 -3.54
C VAL A 50 0.76 -4.88 -3.53
N GLU A 51 0.95 -4.32 -2.35
CA GLU A 51 1.62 -3.03 -2.15
C GLU A 51 2.88 -3.27 -1.31
N GLY A 52 4.05 -3.09 -1.94
CA GLY A 52 5.39 -3.29 -1.35
C GLY A 52 6.45 -3.62 -2.41
N ILE A 53 7.69 -3.11 -2.29
CA ILE A 53 8.74 -3.22 -3.35
C ILE A 53 10.12 -3.73 -2.84
N LEU A 54 10.46 -3.67 -1.54
CA LEU A 54 11.75 -4.19 -1.01
C LEU A 54 11.54 -5.41 -0.11
N LEU A 55 12.52 -5.74 0.74
CA LEU A 55 12.56 -6.95 1.58
C LEU A 55 11.24 -7.09 2.35
N ILE A 56 10.39 -8.00 1.85
CA ILE A 56 8.98 -8.09 2.22
C ILE A 56 8.92 -8.69 3.63
N GLY A 57 8.40 -7.91 4.57
CA GLY A 57 8.09 -8.36 5.91
C GLY A 57 6.67 -8.94 5.98
N GLU A 58 6.06 -8.81 7.15
CA GLU A 58 4.74 -9.37 7.42
C GLU A 58 3.60 -8.66 6.65
N CYS A 59 2.52 -9.40 6.41
CA CYS A 59 1.26 -8.82 5.96
C CYS A 59 0.66 -8.00 7.11
N VAL A 60 0.31 -6.74 6.82
CA VAL A 60 -0.26 -5.81 7.81
C VAL A 60 -1.77 -5.65 7.66
N ALA A 61 -2.31 -5.81 6.44
CA ALA A 61 -3.74 -5.75 6.19
C ALA A 61 -4.14 -6.44 4.88
N ILE A 62 -5.39 -6.91 4.83
CA ILE A 62 -6.03 -7.45 3.62
C ILE A 62 -7.33 -6.69 3.38
N TRP A 63 -7.51 -6.22 2.15
CA TRP A 63 -8.66 -5.45 1.72
C TRP A 63 -9.36 -6.12 0.54
N TRP A 64 -10.68 -6.16 0.58
CA TRP A 64 -11.51 -6.84 -0.40
C TRP A 64 -12.40 -5.86 -1.13
N ARG A 65 -12.41 -5.96 -2.46
CA ARG A 65 -13.33 -5.24 -3.34
C ARG A 65 -14.43 -6.20 -3.80
N PRO A 66 -15.68 -6.05 -3.35
CA PRO A 66 -16.75 -6.99 -3.72
C PRO A 66 -17.29 -6.77 -5.14
N ASN A 67 -17.32 -5.52 -5.61
CA ASN A 67 -17.95 -5.09 -6.87
C ASN A 67 -16.99 -4.30 -7.77
N PHE A 68 -17.38 -4.00 -9.01
CA PHE A 68 -16.61 -3.13 -9.91
C PHE A 68 -16.83 -1.65 -9.58
N GLU A 69 -16.53 -1.31 -8.32
CA GLU A 69 -16.67 0.02 -7.73
C GLU A 69 -15.39 0.35 -6.94
N THR A 70 -15.27 1.56 -6.41
CA THR A 70 -14.06 2.03 -5.71
C THR A 70 -13.99 1.61 -4.24
N VAL A 71 -15.10 1.21 -3.63
CA VAL A 71 -15.18 0.83 -2.20
C VAL A 71 -14.44 -0.48 -1.93
N MET A 72 -13.76 -0.55 -0.78
CA MET A 72 -13.08 -1.75 -0.28
C MET A 72 -13.37 -1.94 1.21
N TYR A 73 -13.30 -3.19 1.68
CA TYR A 73 -13.56 -3.57 3.06
C TYR A 73 -12.38 -4.34 3.65
N PRO A 74 -12.04 -4.18 4.95
CA PRO A 74 -10.96 -4.91 5.60
C PRO A 74 -11.34 -6.38 5.93
N TYR A 75 -12.42 -6.89 5.35
CA TYR A 75 -12.91 -8.26 5.44
C TYR A 75 -13.62 -8.61 4.13
N CYS A 76 -13.79 -9.90 3.83
CA CYS A 76 -14.67 -10.30 2.73
C CYS A 76 -16.12 -10.21 3.21
N PRO A 77 -16.99 -9.36 2.63
CA PRO A 77 -18.36 -9.21 3.11
C PRO A 77 -19.17 -10.51 3.02
N PRO A 78 -20.16 -10.72 3.92
CA PRO A 78 -21.04 -11.89 3.86
C PRO A 78 -21.69 -12.06 2.49
N HIS A 79 -21.87 -13.31 2.07
CA HIS A 79 -22.47 -13.71 0.77
C HIS A 79 -21.67 -13.33 -0.49
N ILE A 80 -20.52 -12.63 -0.36
CA ILE A 80 -19.62 -12.37 -1.48
C ILE A 80 -18.73 -13.59 -1.72
N THR A 81 -19.15 -14.46 -2.65
CA THR A 81 -18.38 -15.64 -3.06
C THR A 81 -17.36 -15.35 -4.17
N LYS A 82 -17.52 -14.21 -4.86
CA LYS A 82 -16.75 -13.82 -6.05
C LYS A 82 -16.28 -12.37 -5.98
N PRO A 83 -15.36 -12.04 -5.03
CA PRO A 83 -14.76 -10.70 -4.95
C PRO A 83 -13.96 -10.36 -6.22
N LYS A 84 -13.87 -9.07 -6.54
CA LYS A 84 -13.21 -8.58 -7.76
C LYS A 84 -11.73 -8.31 -7.54
N GLU A 85 -11.35 -7.89 -6.33
CA GLU A 85 -9.96 -7.66 -5.94
C GLU A 85 -9.71 -8.07 -4.50
N CYS A 86 -8.58 -8.74 -4.27
CA CYS A 86 -7.96 -8.92 -2.96
C CYS A 86 -6.64 -8.15 -2.96
N LYS A 87 -6.57 -7.09 -2.15
CA LYS A 87 -5.39 -6.24 -1.99
C LYS A 87 -4.71 -6.59 -0.67
N LYS A 88 -3.43 -6.90 -0.71
CA LYS A 88 -2.62 -7.21 0.47
C LYS A 88 -1.57 -6.13 0.67
N LEU A 89 -1.53 -5.58 1.87
CA LEU A 89 -0.51 -4.62 2.30
C LEU A 89 0.54 -5.35 3.12
N PHE A 90 1.81 -5.09 2.81
CA PHE A 90 2.95 -5.66 3.50
C PHE A 90 3.84 -4.55 4.02
N ILE A 91 4.49 -4.80 5.15
CA ILE A 91 5.60 -3.96 5.57
C ILE A 91 6.83 -4.29 4.72
N VAL A 92 7.61 -3.27 4.40
CA VAL A 92 8.83 -3.40 3.59
C VAL A 92 9.98 -2.92 4.45
N HIS A 93 10.93 -3.81 4.72
CA HIS A 93 12.14 -3.47 5.45
C HIS A 93 13.12 -2.78 4.50
N LEU A 94 13.51 -1.55 4.85
CA LEU A 94 14.55 -0.82 4.14
C LEU A 94 15.92 -1.18 4.70
N SER A 95 16.94 -1.09 3.87
CA SER A 95 18.34 -1.15 4.31
C SER A 95 18.69 0.16 5.04
N GLU A 96 19.85 0.19 5.70
CA GLU A 96 20.36 1.42 6.32
C GLU A 96 20.48 2.56 5.29
N ARG A 97 20.86 2.23 4.06
CA ARG A 97 20.98 3.16 2.93
C ARG A 97 20.40 2.51 1.69
N ASP A 98 19.49 3.22 1.02
CA ASP A 98 18.92 2.81 -0.26
C ASP A 98 18.85 4.03 -1.21
N TYR A 99 18.85 3.73 -2.52
CA TYR A 99 18.64 4.71 -3.58
C TYR A 99 17.27 4.51 -4.24
N PHE A 100 16.49 5.58 -4.35
CA PHE A 100 15.17 5.57 -4.97
C PHE A 100 15.14 6.42 -6.24
N ALA A 101 14.92 5.78 -7.39
CA ALA A 101 14.67 6.46 -8.66
C ALA A 101 13.18 6.76 -8.84
N VAL A 102 12.79 8.01 -8.61
CA VAL A 102 11.39 8.47 -8.66
C VAL A 102 11.05 8.96 -10.09
N PRO A 103 9.96 8.47 -10.71
CA PRO A 103 9.51 8.99 -12.01
C PRO A 103 9.28 10.51 -11.96
N LYS A 104 9.72 11.25 -12.99
CA LYS A 104 9.60 12.72 -13.07
C LYS A 104 8.18 13.27 -12.86
N ASN A 105 7.14 12.49 -13.18
CA ASN A 105 5.74 12.85 -13.01
C ASN A 105 5.16 12.49 -11.62
N LEU A 106 5.97 11.96 -10.71
CA LEU A 106 5.58 11.57 -9.36
C LEU A 106 6.50 12.20 -8.31
N LYS A 107 6.00 12.29 -7.08
CA LYS A 107 6.79 12.71 -5.91
C LYS A 107 6.76 11.61 -4.87
N LEU A 108 7.90 11.37 -4.23
CA LEU A 108 8.02 10.49 -3.07
C LEU A 108 8.02 11.36 -1.82
N LEU A 109 7.07 11.11 -0.92
CA LEU A 109 6.88 11.90 0.30
C LEU A 109 6.99 10.99 1.52
N ALA A 110 7.75 11.43 2.53
CA ALA A 110 7.73 10.84 3.85
C ALA A 110 6.60 11.49 4.65
N VAL A 111 5.51 10.75 4.87
CA VAL A 111 4.31 11.25 5.56
C VAL A 111 4.29 10.70 6.98
N PRO A 112 4.25 11.54 8.02
CA PRO A 112 4.22 11.08 9.40
C PRO A 112 2.86 10.44 9.74
N LEU A 113 2.86 9.46 10.66
CA LEU A 113 1.67 8.67 10.98
C LEU A 113 0.48 9.52 11.47
N PHE A 114 0.74 10.63 12.16
CA PHE A 114 -0.33 11.52 12.66
C PHE A 114 -1.08 12.25 11.53
N GLU A 115 -0.45 12.46 10.37
CA GLU A 115 -1.10 13.10 9.21
C GLU A 115 -2.06 12.13 8.51
N LEU A 116 -1.76 10.83 8.59
CA LEU A 116 -2.56 9.75 8.02
C LEU A 116 -3.76 9.38 8.92
N TYR A 117 -3.55 9.36 10.24
CA TYR A 117 -4.51 8.84 11.21
C TYR A 117 -5.87 9.52 11.08
N ASP A 118 -6.91 8.72 10.83
CA ASP A 118 -8.31 9.15 10.70
C ASP A 118 -8.56 10.22 9.61
N ASN A 119 -7.65 10.33 8.64
CA ASN A 119 -7.73 11.31 7.56
C ASN A 119 -8.24 10.68 6.25
N VAL A 120 -9.43 10.08 6.33
CA VAL A 120 -10.08 9.38 5.20
C VAL A 120 -10.35 10.34 4.03
N HIS A 121 -10.66 11.61 4.31
CA HIS A 121 -10.95 12.60 3.28
C HIS A 121 -9.78 12.85 2.34
N ARG A 122 -8.54 12.87 2.87
CA ARG A 122 -7.34 13.13 2.06
C ARG A 122 -6.68 11.87 1.54
N TYR A 123 -6.62 10.81 2.34
CA TYR A 123 -5.84 9.61 2.04
C TYR A 123 -6.70 8.37 1.68
N GLY A 124 -8.02 8.47 1.82
CA GLY A 124 -8.93 7.35 1.60
C GLY A 124 -8.91 6.32 2.74
N PRO A 125 -9.79 5.31 2.68
CA PRO A 125 -10.03 4.39 3.80
C PRO A 125 -8.88 3.41 4.08
N VAL A 126 -8.05 3.11 3.07
CA VAL A 126 -6.93 2.17 3.23
C VAL A 126 -5.74 2.83 3.91
N ILE A 127 -5.27 3.97 3.38
CA ILE A 127 -4.05 4.63 3.87
C ILE A 127 -4.27 5.26 5.24
N SER A 128 -5.45 5.83 5.51
CA SER A 128 -5.76 6.46 6.80
C SER A 128 -5.80 5.49 7.99
N THR A 129 -5.85 4.18 7.72
CA THR A 129 -5.85 3.12 8.76
C THR A 129 -4.48 2.47 8.96
N ILE A 130 -3.45 2.89 8.21
CA ILE A 130 -2.08 2.39 8.34
C ILE A 130 -1.53 2.57 9.77
N PRO A 131 -1.72 3.71 10.46
CA PRO A 131 -1.22 3.87 11.82
C PRO A 131 -1.74 2.80 12.79
N GLN A 132 -3.02 2.42 12.69
CA GLN A 132 -3.62 1.35 13.49
C GLN A 132 -3.00 -0.01 13.16
N GLN A 133 -2.78 -0.31 11.88
CA GLN A 133 -2.16 -1.56 11.43
C GLN A 133 -0.71 -1.70 11.89
N LEU A 134 0.01 -0.57 11.97
CA LEU A 134 1.41 -0.51 12.40
C LEU A 134 1.58 -0.51 13.93
N SER A 135 0.53 -0.24 14.70
CA SER A 135 0.59 -0.14 16.17
C SER A 135 1.07 -1.42 16.89
N ARG A 136 1.00 -2.58 16.23
CA ARG A 136 1.46 -3.87 16.77
C ARG A 136 2.98 -4.10 16.68
N PHE A 137 3.69 -3.28 15.89
CA PHE A 137 5.12 -3.40 15.67
C PHE A 137 5.93 -2.60 16.69
N GLN A 138 7.10 -3.12 17.05
CA GLN A 138 8.09 -2.37 17.81
C GLN A 138 9.05 -1.70 16.83
N PHE A 139 9.02 -0.37 16.77
CA PHE A 139 9.94 0.39 15.93
C PHE A 139 11.25 0.66 16.68
N ASN A 140 12.36 0.19 16.11
CA ASN A 140 13.70 0.46 16.62
C ASN A 140 14.34 1.58 15.80
N MET A 141 14.56 2.74 16.43
CA MET A 141 15.16 3.90 15.78
C MET A 141 16.68 3.73 15.76
N MET A 142 17.23 3.40 14.60
CA MET A 142 18.67 3.23 14.42
C MET A 142 19.30 4.62 14.28
N THR A 143 20.18 4.97 15.22
CA THR A 143 21.03 6.16 15.10
C THR A 143 22.36 5.76 14.46
N THR A 144 22.76 6.46 13.40
CA THR A 144 24.13 6.41 12.86
C THR A 144 25.14 7.00 13.84
#